data_AF-A0A0S8F7Y7-F1
#
_entry.id   AF-A0A0S8F7Y7-F1
#
_cell.length_a   1.000
_cell.length_b   1.000
_cell.length_c   1.000
_cell.angle_alpha   90.00
_cell.angle_beta   90.00
_cell.angle_gamma   90.00
#
_symmetry.space_group_name_H-M   'P 1'
#
loop_
_entity.id
_entity.type
_entity.pdbx_description
1 polymer ?
#
loop_
_entity_poly.entity_id
_entity_poly.type
_entity_poly.pdbx_seq_one_letter_code
_entity_poly.pdbx_strand_id
1 'polypeptide(L)'
;MSRIAGKLAFLMVALSACAGSGPPKLTPIGDVIPAGVSLEGRWQLQSGSEDAERRIRKAEYRSGGGRRGAAEGPSVFVFLRTGSRLKVSQTAYALFVSFDRSVVEEYRFREHRLVNVGPIEADRASGWVDGRYVIQTLDSDGARLEESYELQAGGDKLLRRVSVTYGNEEVLSLEQTYDRRQ
;
A
#
# COMPACT_ATOMS: atom_id res chain seq x y z
N MET A 1 -14.34 17.60 -75.24
CA MET A 1 -14.87 16.61 -74.29
C MET A 1 -13.74 16.22 -73.36
N SER A 2 -13.78 16.68 -72.10
CA SER A 2 -12.67 16.60 -71.14
C SER A 2 -13.10 15.75 -69.95
N ARG A 3 -12.40 14.63 -69.69
CA ARG A 3 -12.34 13.95 -68.37
C ARG A 3 -11.04 13.14 -68.24
N ILE A 4 -10.02 13.74 -67.61
CA ILE A 4 -8.90 13.04 -66.97
C ILE A 4 -9.09 13.28 -65.47
N ALA A 5 -9.41 12.22 -64.71
CA ALA A 5 -9.31 12.23 -63.25
C ALA A 5 -9.38 10.79 -62.71
N GLY A 6 -8.26 10.07 -62.75
CA GLY A 6 -8.06 8.84 -61.97
C GLY A 6 -6.98 9.11 -60.93
N LYS A 7 -7.36 9.70 -59.79
CA LYS A 7 -6.43 9.95 -58.67
C LYS A 7 -6.44 8.77 -57.70
N LEU A 8 -5.25 8.19 -57.59
CA LEU A 8 -4.55 7.76 -56.37
C LEU A 8 -5.33 7.15 -55.20
N ALA A 9 -4.82 5.97 -54.83
CA ALA A 9 -4.99 5.25 -53.59
C ALA A 9 -4.96 6.12 -52.32
N PHE A 10 -5.77 5.72 -51.34
CA PHE A 10 -5.45 5.93 -49.92
C PHE A 10 -5.80 4.65 -49.15
N LEU A 11 -4.77 3.82 -48.98
CA LEU A 11 -4.76 2.65 -48.12
C LEU A 11 -4.63 3.15 -46.67
N MET A 12 -5.75 3.41 -45.98
CA MET A 12 -5.72 3.65 -44.53
C MET A 12 -5.68 2.31 -43.80
N VAL A 13 -4.47 1.84 -43.51
CA VAL A 13 -4.24 0.79 -42.49
C VAL A 13 -4.39 1.47 -41.13
N ALA A 14 -5.55 1.27 -40.50
CA ALA A 14 -5.75 1.60 -39.09
C ALA A 14 -4.93 0.63 -38.23
N LEU A 15 -3.69 0.99 -37.93
CA LEU A 15 -2.92 0.34 -36.87
C LEU A 15 -3.59 0.69 -35.54
N SER A 16 -4.44 -0.24 -35.08
CA SER A 16 -4.96 -0.26 -33.72
C SER A 16 -3.77 -0.30 -32.77
N ALA A 17 -3.54 0.82 -32.09
CA ALA A 17 -2.65 0.86 -30.93
C ALA A 17 -3.28 -0.02 -29.86
N CYS A 18 -2.84 -1.27 -29.77
CA CYS A 18 -2.95 -2.05 -28.55
C CYS A 18 -2.14 -1.32 -27.48
N ALA A 19 -2.77 -0.37 -26.81
CA ALA A 19 -2.29 0.18 -25.55
C ALA A 19 -2.37 -0.93 -24.51
N GLY A 20 -1.45 -1.89 -24.59
CA GLY A 20 -1.13 -2.76 -23.48
C GLY A 20 -0.53 -1.87 -22.41
N SER A 21 -1.36 -1.38 -21.48
CA SER A 21 -0.86 -0.86 -20.21
C SER A 21 0.04 -1.96 -19.65
N GLY A 22 1.32 -1.65 -19.42
CA GLY A 22 2.24 -2.57 -18.77
C GLY A 22 1.66 -3.07 -17.43
N PRO A 23 2.25 -4.11 -16.83
CA PRO A 23 1.79 -4.59 -15.53
C PRO A 23 1.69 -3.43 -14.55
N PRO A 24 0.67 -3.41 -13.67
CA PRO A 24 0.48 -2.32 -12.74
C PRO A 24 1.74 -2.16 -11.88
N LYS A 25 2.20 -0.92 -11.75
CA LYS A 25 3.38 -0.56 -10.95
C LYS A 25 3.03 0.61 -10.07
N LEU A 26 3.58 0.60 -8.87
CA LEU A 26 3.48 1.76 -8.00
C LEU A 26 4.36 2.89 -8.55
N THR A 27 3.96 4.11 -8.25
CA THR A 27 4.80 5.29 -8.43
C THR A 27 5.49 5.61 -7.11
N PRO A 28 6.74 6.12 -7.13
CA PRO A 28 7.37 6.65 -5.92
C PRO A 28 6.46 7.64 -5.18
N ILE A 29 6.47 7.58 -3.85
CA ILE A 29 5.60 8.39 -2.98
C ILE A 29 6.46 9.41 -2.25
N GLY A 30 6.13 10.70 -2.39
CA GLY A 30 6.60 11.78 -1.55
C GLY A 30 8.10 12.09 -1.64
N ASP A 31 8.47 13.34 -1.35
CA ASP A 31 9.87 13.79 -1.49
C ASP A 31 10.49 14.23 -0.15
N VAL A 32 9.82 15.08 0.63
CA VAL A 32 10.48 15.79 1.74
C VAL A 32 10.00 15.26 3.09
N ILE A 33 10.95 14.88 3.95
CA ILE A 33 10.65 14.58 5.37
C ILE A 33 10.19 15.89 6.02
N PRO A 34 8.96 15.96 6.56
CA PRO A 34 8.45 17.19 7.14
C PRO A 34 9.28 17.57 8.37
N ALA A 35 9.72 18.83 8.41
CA ALA A 35 10.50 19.35 9.53
C ALA A 35 9.69 19.30 10.83
N GLY A 36 10.31 18.82 11.90
CA GLY A 36 9.67 18.71 13.21
C GLY A 36 8.68 17.54 13.38
N VAL A 37 8.51 16.68 12.36
CA VAL A 37 7.67 15.49 12.46
C VAL A 37 8.53 14.25 12.72
N SER A 38 8.32 13.64 13.88
CA SER A 38 8.94 12.36 14.23
C SER A 38 7.89 11.37 14.73
N LEU A 39 7.75 10.25 14.01
CA LEU A 39 6.90 9.13 14.42
C LEU A 39 7.60 8.26 15.48
N GLU A 40 8.86 8.55 15.79
CA GLU A 40 9.64 7.79 16.76
C GLU A 40 8.92 7.72 18.11
N GLY A 41 8.93 6.53 18.69
CA GLY A 41 8.36 6.30 20.00
C GLY A 41 7.92 4.88 20.23
N ARG A 42 7.43 4.67 21.45
CA ARG A 42 6.67 3.48 21.83
C ARG A 42 5.21 3.86 21.86
N TRP A 43 4.38 2.99 21.31
CA TRP A 43 2.99 3.27 21.03
C TRP A 43 2.16 2.07 21.49
N GLN A 44 1.06 2.34 22.20
CA GLN A 44 0.16 1.32 22.73
C GLN A 44 -1.22 1.48 22.10
N LEU A 45 -1.76 0.40 21.54
CA LEU A 45 -3.09 0.40 20.93
C LEU A 45 -4.14 0.83 21.97
N GLN A 46 -5.01 1.77 21.58
CA GLN A 46 -6.12 2.20 22.41
C GLN A 46 -7.17 1.08 22.50
N SER A 47 -7.71 0.86 23.70
CA SER A 47 -8.81 -0.10 23.94
C SER A 47 -9.99 0.21 23.01
N GLY A 48 -10.53 -0.82 22.34
CA GLY A 48 -11.59 -0.69 21.34
C GLY A 48 -11.13 -0.81 19.89
N SER A 49 -9.83 -0.74 19.61
CA SER A 49 -9.24 -1.02 18.29
C SER A 49 -8.78 -2.48 18.11
N GLU A 50 -9.17 -3.37 19.02
CA GLU A 50 -8.69 -4.76 19.14
C GLU A 50 -9.29 -5.72 18.09
N ASP A 51 -10.28 -5.28 17.31
CA ASP A 51 -10.88 -6.07 16.23
C ASP A 51 -10.04 -6.11 14.94
N ALA A 52 -8.92 -5.39 14.86
CA ALA A 52 -8.14 -5.32 13.63
C ALA A 52 -7.77 -6.70 13.08
N GLU A 53 -7.29 -7.61 13.94
CA GLU A 53 -6.85 -8.94 13.51
C GLU A 53 -8.00 -9.79 12.96
N ARG A 54 -9.15 -9.79 13.63
CA ARG A 54 -10.34 -10.52 13.17
C ARG A 54 -10.87 -9.93 11.86
N ARG A 55 -10.84 -8.60 11.69
CA ARG A 55 -11.23 -7.94 10.41
C ARG A 55 -10.27 -8.26 9.27
N ILE A 56 -8.97 -8.33 9.54
CA ILE A 56 -7.95 -8.75 8.57
C ILE A 56 -8.23 -10.17 8.10
N ARG A 57 -8.33 -11.14 9.03
CA ARG A 57 -8.61 -12.54 8.69
C ARG A 57 -9.92 -12.69 7.91
N LYS A 58 -10.95 -11.92 8.28
CA LYS A 58 -12.24 -11.93 7.56
C LYS A 58 -12.11 -11.34 6.16
N ALA A 59 -11.31 -10.28 5.98
CA ALA A 59 -11.05 -9.71 4.66
C ALA A 59 -10.29 -10.70 3.79
N GLU A 60 -9.19 -11.26 4.30
CA GLU A 60 -8.39 -12.30 3.65
C GLU A 60 -9.24 -13.49 3.21
N TYR A 61 -10.07 -14.04 4.11
CA TYR A 61 -10.98 -15.13 3.79
C TYR A 61 -11.99 -14.77 2.69
N ARG A 62 -12.63 -13.59 2.77
CA ARG A 62 -13.60 -13.15 1.75
C ARG A 62 -12.94 -12.95 0.39
N SER A 63 -11.72 -12.45 0.38
CA SER A 63 -10.98 -12.23 -0.86
C SER A 63 -10.36 -13.51 -1.42
N GLY A 64 -10.10 -14.53 -0.58
CA GLY A 64 -9.46 -15.79 -0.97
C GLY A 64 -10.40 -16.98 -1.22
N GLY A 65 -11.67 -16.95 -0.81
CA GLY A 65 -12.49 -18.16 -0.93
C GLY A 65 -13.97 -18.03 -0.54
N GLY A 66 -14.78 -17.57 -1.50
CA GLY A 66 -16.23 -17.85 -1.54
C GLY A 66 -16.72 -18.37 -2.90
N ARG A 67 -15.99 -18.10 -4.00
CA ARG A 67 -16.37 -18.48 -5.38
C ARG A 67 -15.21 -18.84 -6.31
N ARG A 68 -13.96 -18.71 -5.86
CA ARG A 68 -12.74 -19.08 -6.60
C ARG A 68 -11.85 -19.87 -5.64
N GLY A 69 -11.15 -20.87 -6.17
CA GLY A 69 -10.39 -21.84 -5.37
C GLY A 69 -9.39 -21.17 -4.42
N ALA A 70 -9.06 -21.87 -3.34
CA ALA A 70 -8.25 -21.42 -2.20
C ALA A 70 -6.79 -21.02 -2.51
N ALA A 71 -6.45 -20.75 -3.77
CA ALA A 71 -5.11 -20.43 -4.27
C ALA A 71 -5.01 -19.06 -4.99
N GLU A 72 -6.10 -18.30 -5.15
CA GLU A 72 -6.15 -17.04 -5.94
C GLU A 72 -6.67 -15.82 -5.13
N GLY A 73 -6.32 -15.73 -3.84
CA GLY A 73 -6.64 -14.55 -3.03
C GLY A 73 -5.53 -13.49 -3.06
N PRO A 74 -5.86 -12.19 -2.84
CA PRO A 74 -4.87 -11.14 -2.67
C PRO A 74 -3.75 -11.54 -1.72
N SER A 75 -2.53 -11.58 -2.22
CA SER A 75 -1.35 -11.97 -1.45
C SER A 75 -0.84 -10.83 -0.57
N VAL A 76 -1.25 -9.58 -0.85
CA VAL A 76 -0.88 -8.41 -0.04
C VAL A 76 -1.12 -8.55 1.46
N PHE A 77 -2.07 -9.40 1.90
CA PHE A 77 -2.32 -9.66 3.33
C PHE A 77 -1.09 -10.24 4.04
N VAL A 78 -0.17 -10.93 3.35
CA VAL A 78 1.06 -11.45 3.96
C VAL A 78 2.04 -10.35 4.38
N PHE A 79 1.89 -9.14 3.85
CA PHE A 79 2.67 -7.97 4.23
C PHE A 79 1.99 -7.16 5.33
N LEU A 80 0.73 -7.45 5.66
CA LEU A 80 0.02 -6.73 6.70
C LEU A 80 0.36 -7.32 8.08
N ARG A 81 0.84 -6.45 8.98
CA ARG A 81 1.05 -6.78 10.40
C ARG A 81 0.13 -5.94 11.28
N THR A 82 -0.16 -6.47 12.46
CA THR A 82 -0.88 -5.76 13.52
C THR A 82 -0.34 -6.20 14.87
N GLY A 83 -0.58 -5.39 15.90
CA GLY A 83 -0.10 -5.66 17.24
C GLY A 83 -0.67 -4.68 18.25
N SER A 84 -0.67 -5.08 19.51
CA SER A 84 -1.10 -4.24 20.62
C SER A 84 -0.08 -3.14 20.94
N ARG A 85 1.20 -3.38 20.61
CA ARG A 85 2.30 -2.46 20.82
C ARG A 85 3.06 -2.22 19.54
N LEU A 86 3.44 -0.97 19.35
CA LEU A 86 4.25 -0.49 18.25
C LEU A 86 5.51 0.16 18.79
N LYS A 87 6.67 -0.21 18.26
CA LYS A 87 7.90 0.56 18.41
C LYS A 87 8.26 1.11 17.04
N VAL A 88 8.34 2.43 16.94
CA VAL A 88 8.79 3.11 15.74
C VAL A 88 10.16 3.72 16.02
N SER A 89 11.13 3.41 15.16
CA SER A 89 12.43 4.07 15.14
C SER A 89 12.60 4.79 13.81
N GLN A 90 12.99 6.06 13.86
CA GLN A 90 13.10 6.90 12.68
C GLN A 90 14.55 7.35 12.52
N THR A 91 15.10 7.19 11.32
CA THR A 91 16.42 7.71 10.96
C THR A 91 16.27 8.84 9.94
N ALA A 92 17.38 9.38 9.45
CA ALA A 92 17.36 10.33 8.34
C ALA A 92 16.92 9.70 7.00
N TYR A 93 16.87 8.36 6.89
CA TYR A 93 16.69 7.65 5.61
C TYR A 93 15.62 6.54 5.65
N ALA A 94 15.13 6.14 6.82
CA ALA A 94 14.19 5.05 6.95
C ALA A 94 13.34 5.13 8.23
N LEU A 95 12.16 4.51 8.16
CA LEU A 95 11.31 4.17 9.27
C LEU A 95 11.43 2.67 9.57
N PHE A 96 11.60 2.32 10.84
CA PHE A 96 11.56 0.95 11.32
C PHE A 96 10.35 0.78 12.22
N VAL A 97 9.43 -0.10 11.85
CA VAL A 97 8.19 -0.35 12.60
C VAL A 97 8.22 -1.76 13.15
N SER A 98 8.07 -1.91 14.46
CA SER A 98 8.00 -3.21 15.12
C SER A 98 6.69 -3.40 15.87
N PHE A 99 5.96 -4.46 15.51
CA PHE A 99 4.73 -4.88 16.17
C PHE A 99 5.04 -5.93 17.23
N ASP A 100 4.59 -5.69 18.47
CA ASP A 100 4.73 -6.60 19.62
C ASP A 100 6.16 -7.20 19.84
N ARG A 101 7.18 -6.55 19.27
CA ARG A 101 8.59 -6.97 19.26
C ARG A 101 8.87 -8.27 18.49
N SER A 102 8.00 -8.68 17.57
CA SER A 102 8.13 -9.95 16.83
C SER A 102 8.71 -9.79 15.42
N VAL A 103 8.35 -8.70 14.74
CA VAL A 103 8.79 -8.41 13.36
C VAL A 103 9.21 -6.95 13.30
N VAL A 104 10.27 -6.65 12.53
CA VAL A 104 10.70 -5.28 12.22
C VAL A 104 10.55 -5.08 10.72
N GLU A 105 9.72 -4.11 10.35
CA GLU A 105 9.55 -3.68 8.96
C GLU A 105 10.39 -2.42 8.73
N GLU A 106 11.27 -2.47 7.73
CA GLU A 106 12.07 -1.34 7.27
C GLU A 106 11.41 -0.72 6.04
N TYR A 107 11.11 0.58 6.12
CA TYR A 107 10.63 1.39 5.01
C TYR A 107 11.62 2.51 4.76
N ARG A 108 12.32 2.44 3.62
CA ARG A 108 13.22 3.51 3.22
C ARG A 108 12.41 4.70 2.73
N PHE A 109 12.88 5.90 3.01
CA PHE A 109 12.26 7.09 2.48
C PHE A 109 12.48 7.15 0.97
N ARG A 110 11.41 7.46 0.22
CA ARG A 110 11.39 7.43 -1.25
C ARG A 110 11.67 6.03 -1.82
N GLU A 111 11.34 5.00 -1.05
CA GLU A 111 11.48 3.62 -1.52
C GLU A 111 10.54 3.38 -2.70
N HIS A 112 11.07 2.72 -3.73
CA HIS A 112 10.31 2.03 -4.76
C HIS A 112 11.10 0.78 -5.14
N ARG A 113 10.63 -0.40 -4.73
CA ARG A 113 11.32 -1.67 -4.99
C ARG A 113 10.38 -2.86 -4.93
N LEU A 114 10.83 -3.96 -5.51
CA LEU A 114 10.27 -5.29 -5.25
C LEU A 114 10.66 -5.76 -3.84
N VAL A 115 9.68 -6.26 -3.10
CA VAL A 115 9.84 -6.86 -1.77
C VAL A 115 9.31 -8.28 -1.77
N ASN A 116 9.89 -9.14 -0.94
CA ASN A 116 9.58 -10.56 -0.89
C ASN A 116 9.24 -11.02 0.53
N VAL A 117 8.19 -11.84 0.67
CA VAL A 117 7.87 -12.59 1.90
C VAL A 117 7.61 -14.04 1.50
N GLY A 118 8.57 -14.92 1.79
CA GLY A 118 8.52 -16.29 1.30
C GLY A 118 8.50 -16.32 -0.24
N PRO A 119 7.54 -17.02 -0.87
CA PRO A 119 7.41 -17.08 -2.33
C PRO A 119 6.65 -15.88 -2.94
N ILE A 120 6.15 -14.95 -2.13
CA ILE A 120 5.30 -13.85 -2.58
C ILE A 120 6.16 -12.61 -2.83
N GLU A 121 6.07 -12.07 -4.04
CA GLU A 121 6.70 -10.83 -4.47
C GLU A 121 5.65 -9.72 -4.61
N ALA A 122 6.00 -8.50 -4.22
CA ALA A 122 5.15 -7.33 -4.40
C ALA A 122 5.98 -6.07 -4.70
N ASP A 123 5.43 -5.15 -5.48
CA ASP A 123 5.98 -3.81 -5.64
C ASP A 123 5.64 -2.99 -4.39
N ARG A 124 6.61 -2.29 -3.80
CA ARG A 124 6.42 -1.45 -2.63
C ARG A 124 6.96 -0.06 -2.88
N ALA A 125 6.16 0.95 -2.53
CA ALA A 125 6.56 2.35 -2.51
C ALA A 125 6.25 2.99 -1.15
N SER A 126 7.10 3.90 -0.66
CA SER A 126 6.82 4.62 0.60
C SER A 126 7.45 6.00 0.70
N GLY A 127 6.75 6.92 1.35
CA GLY A 127 7.27 8.25 1.67
C GLY A 127 6.25 9.17 2.33
N TRP A 128 6.64 10.44 2.48
CA TRP A 128 5.87 11.45 3.20
C TRP A 128 4.92 12.21 2.27
N VAL A 129 3.65 12.31 2.68
CA VAL A 129 2.62 13.07 1.98
C VAL A 129 1.82 13.82 3.04
N ASP A 130 1.68 15.14 2.95
CA ASP A 130 0.82 15.92 3.84
C ASP A 130 0.99 15.64 5.36
N GLY A 131 2.23 15.45 5.82
CA GLY A 131 2.53 15.19 7.23
C GLY A 131 2.26 13.75 7.72
N ARG A 132 1.78 12.86 6.85
CA ARG A 132 1.66 11.42 7.10
C ARG A 132 2.73 10.64 6.35
N TYR A 133 3.20 9.55 6.94
CA TYR A 133 4.04 8.58 6.25
C TYR A 133 3.16 7.53 5.60
N VAL A 134 3.28 7.34 4.28
CA VAL A 134 2.44 6.45 3.47
C VAL A 134 3.30 5.34 2.89
N ILE A 135 2.79 4.12 2.94
CA ILE A 135 3.36 2.91 2.37
C ILE A 135 2.30 2.28 1.47
N GLN A 136 2.67 1.91 0.26
CA GLN A 136 1.84 1.14 -0.65
C GLN A 136 2.57 -0.16 -1.01
N THR A 137 1.86 -1.27 -1.01
CA THR A 137 2.33 -2.58 -1.48
C THR A 137 1.32 -3.11 -2.50
N LEU A 138 1.78 -3.47 -3.69
CA LEU A 138 0.99 -3.96 -4.82
C LEU A 138 1.47 -5.36 -5.19
N ASP A 139 0.60 -6.34 -5.11
CA ASP A 139 0.94 -7.70 -5.54
C ASP A 139 0.75 -7.91 -7.05
N SER A 140 1.20 -9.07 -7.54
CA SER A 140 1.09 -9.46 -8.95
C SER A 140 -0.34 -9.55 -9.46
N ASP A 141 -1.30 -9.77 -8.57
CA ASP A 141 -2.71 -9.94 -8.91
C ASP A 141 -3.42 -8.58 -9.01
N GLY A 142 -2.76 -7.50 -8.60
CA GLY A 142 -3.29 -6.13 -8.67
C GLY A 142 -4.03 -5.69 -7.41
N ALA A 143 -3.88 -6.42 -6.31
CA ALA A 143 -4.35 -5.95 -5.02
C ALA A 143 -3.35 -4.94 -4.43
N ARG A 144 -3.87 -3.83 -3.91
CA ARG A 144 -3.08 -2.77 -3.29
C ARG A 144 -3.40 -2.69 -1.80
N LEU A 145 -2.38 -2.90 -0.98
CA LEU A 145 -2.35 -2.54 0.44
C LEU A 145 -1.79 -1.12 0.56
N GLU A 146 -2.55 -0.23 1.20
CA GLU A 146 -2.08 1.09 1.60
C GLU A 146 -2.10 1.21 3.12
N GLU A 147 -1.00 1.68 3.69
CA GLU A 147 -0.82 1.88 5.10
C GLU A 147 -0.28 3.28 5.34
N SER A 148 -0.83 4.00 6.31
CA SER A 148 -0.34 5.33 6.67
C SER A 148 -0.25 5.54 8.17
N TYR A 149 0.71 6.37 8.56
CA TYR A 149 1.00 6.77 9.93
C TYR A 149 0.97 8.29 10.04
N GLU A 150 0.22 8.80 11.00
CA GLU A 150 0.01 10.23 11.21
C GLU A 150 0.04 10.55 12.71
N LEU A 151 0.75 11.61 13.10
CA LEU A 151 0.67 12.13 14.47
C LEU A 151 -0.62 12.91 14.66
N GLN A 152 -1.31 12.65 15.77
CA GLN A 152 -2.48 13.40 16.21
C GLN A 152 -2.28 13.93 17.62
N ALA A 153 -3.17 14.83 18.04
CA ALA A 153 -3.16 15.41 19.39
C ALA A 153 -1.77 15.95 19.80
N GLY A 154 -1.14 16.74 18.94
CA GLY A 154 0.18 17.33 19.21
C GLY A 154 1.34 16.33 19.28
N GLY A 155 1.14 15.09 18.85
CA GLY A 155 2.15 14.02 18.89
C GLY A 155 1.92 12.97 19.97
N ASP A 156 0.89 13.12 20.80
CA ASP A 156 0.56 12.14 21.86
C ASP A 156 -0.13 10.88 21.32
N LYS A 157 -0.69 10.97 20.11
CA LYS A 157 -1.36 9.87 19.44
C LYS A 157 -0.73 9.58 18.07
N LEU A 158 -0.65 8.31 17.73
CA LEU A 158 -0.30 7.82 16.41
C LEU A 158 -1.54 7.17 15.80
N LEU A 159 -2.05 7.74 14.72
CA LEU A 159 -3.09 7.13 13.92
C LEU A 159 -2.46 6.30 12.81
N ARG A 160 -2.81 5.01 12.78
CA ARG A 160 -2.50 4.11 11.69
C ARG A 160 -3.78 3.86 10.88
N ARG A 161 -3.74 4.11 9.58
CA ARG A 161 -4.82 3.71 8.65
C ARG A 161 -4.32 2.63 7.73
N VAL A 162 -5.13 1.61 7.50
CA VAL A 162 -4.84 0.52 6.58
C VAL A 162 -6.03 0.32 5.66
N SER A 163 -5.79 0.29 4.36
CA SER A 163 -6.79 -0.14 3.39
C SER A 163 -6.22 -1.20 2.46
N VAL A 164 -7.07 -2.12 2.01
CA VAL A 164 -6.75 -3.04 0.93
C VAL A 164 -7.82 -2.90 -0.14
N THR A 165 -7.39 -2.63 -1.37
CA THR A 165 -8.25 -2.54 -2.54
C THR A 165 -7.88 -3.62 -3.54
N TYR A 166 -8.88 -4.25 -4.15
CA TYR A 166 -8.68 -5.22 -5.22
C TYR A 166 -9.66 -4.94 -6.35
N GLY A 167 -9.15 -4.66 -7.56
CA GLY A 167 -9.95 -4.06 -8.61
C GLY A 167 -10.52 -2.70 -8.17
N ASN A 168 -11.85 -2.56 -8.23
CA ASN A 168 -12.56 -1.34 -7.79
C ASN A 168 -13.19 -1.47 -6.39
N GLU A 169 -12.90 -2.55 -5.68
CA GLU A 169 -13.52 -2.84 -4.37
C GLU A 169 -12.54 -2.62 -3.23
N GLU A 170 -12.99 -1.93 -2.18
CA GLU A 170 -12.29 -1.89 -0.90
C GLU A 170 -12.64 -3.15 -0.10
N VAL A 171 -11.66 -4.04 0.08
CA VAL A 171 -11.86 -5.32 0.78
C VAL A 171 -11.55 -5.22 2.28
N LEU A 172 -10.73 -4.24 2.66
CA LEU A 172 -10.38 -3.92 4.04
C LEU A 172 -10.22 -2.40 4.21
N SER A 173 -10.73 -1.86 5.31
CA SER A 173 -10.42 -0.52 5.80
C SER A 173 -10.37 -0.52 7.32
N LEU A 174 -9.26 -0.11 7.91
CA LEU A 174 -9.00 -0.12 9.34
C LEU A 174 -8.42 1.22 9.76
N GLU A 175 -8.82 1.67 10.94
CA GLU A 175 -8.16 2.73 11.68
C GLU A 175 -7.78 2.19 13.06
N GLN A 176 -6.55 2.45 13.47
CA GLN A 176 -6.00 2.07 14.76
C GLN A 176 -5.31 3.28 15.38
N THR A 177 -5.77 3.69 16.55
CA THR A 177 -5.15 4.78 17.30
C THR A 177 -4.28 4.18 18.39
N TYR A 178 -3.05 4.69 18.50
CA TYR A 178 -2.11 4.30 19.53
C TYR A 178 -1.76 5.50 20.40
N ASP A 179 -1.72 5.30 21.71
CA ASP A 179 -1.24 6.28 22.68
C ASP A 179 0.27 6.16 22.86
N ARG A 180 0.95 7.31 22.94
CA ARG A 180 2.40 7.35 23.19
C ARG A 180 2.70 6.79 24.59
N ARG A 181 3.71 5.93 24.67
CA ARG A 181 4.29 5.40 25.91
C ARG A 181 5.67 6.00 26.11
N GLN A 182 5.98 6.37 27.35
CA GLN A 182 7.33 6.73 27.77
C GLN A 182 8.27 5.52 27.69
#